data_AF-A0A957QVT1-F1
#
_entry.id   AF-A0A957QVT1-F1
#
_cell.length_a   1.000
_cell.length_b   1.000
_cell.length_c   1.000
_cell.angle_alpha   90.00
_cell.angle_beta   90.00
_cell.angle_gamma   90.00
#
_symmetry.space_group_name_H-M   'P 1'
#
loop_
_entity.id
_entity.type
_entity.pdbx_description
1 polymer ?
#
loop_
_entity_poly.entity_id
_entity_poly.type
_entity_poly.pdbx_seq_one_letter_code
_entity_poly.pdbx_strand_id
1 'polypeptide(L)'
;ANSQGVRDMGVLPDRLPGQAALDDTMASELLGKLWSCSLPVHPGKSYKQMLDGAGDTVKALYVMGANPASERPAWADKLDKLDFLVVQELFLTETAAQADVVLPAVSWAEQDGTFTNLERRVQRAPKALGNPQSKAAPDWMILDHLASFFDAQWGHANAQAVTAEITKAAPNYAEMLWDALG
;
A
#
# COMPACT_ATOMS: atom_id res chain seq x y z
N ALA A 1 9.75 9.20 1.83
CA ALA A 1 10.20 8.68 3.14
C ALA A 1 9.51 7.34 3.37
N ASN A 2 10.07 6.42 4.16
CA ASN A 2 9.50 5.09 4.47
C ASN A 2 9.71 3.94 3.47
N SER A 3 10.72 4.01 2.59
CA SER A 3 11.04 2.89 1.70
C SER A 3 11.38 1.60 2.46
N GLN A 4 11.90 1.70 3.69
CA GLN A 4 12.14 0.56 4.57
C GLN A 4 10.83 -0.06 5.06
N GLY A 5 9.89 0.76 5.56
CA GLY A 5 8.59 0.28 6.02
C GLY A 5 7.78 -0.35 4.88
N VAL A 6 7.81 0.22 3.68
CA VAL A 6 7.16 -0.35 2.48
C VAL A 6 7.67 -1.77 2.20
N ARG A 7 8.98 -2.00 2.29
CA ARG A 7 9.57 -3.35 2.13
C ARG A 7 9.15 -4.29 3.26
N ASP A 8 9.17 -3.79 4.50
CA ASP A 8 8.79 -4.57 5.67
C ASP A 8 7.31 -4.95 5.67
N MET A 9 6.43 -4.14 5.07
CA MET A 9 5.00 -4.43 4.91
C MET A 9 4.69 -5.34 3.71
N GLY A 10 5.70 -5.88 3.03
CA GLY A 10 5.50 -6.81 1.92
C GLY A 10 5.00 -6.15 0.63
N VAL A 11 5.22 -4.84 0.43
CA VAL A 11 4.92 -4.14 -0.83
C VAL A 11 6.03 -4.45 -1.85
N LEU A 12 6.20 -5.74 -2.12
CA LEU A 12 7.21 -6.36 -2.98
C LEU A 12 6.54 -7.53 -3.70
N PRO A 13 6.92 -7.82 -4.95
CA PRO A 13 6.29 -8.89 -5.71
C PRO A 13 6.56 -10.29 -5.16
N ASP A 14 7.61 -10.46 -4.34
CA ASP A 14 8.18 -11.74 -3.93
C ASP A 14 8.23 -11.93 -2.39
N ARG A 15 7.60 -11.05 -1.61
CA ARG A 15 7.69 -11.07 -0.14
C ARG A 15 6.34 -10.86 0.54
N LEU A 16 6.14 -11.55 1.66
CA LEU A 16 5.08 -11.29 2.63
C LEU A 16 5.53 -10.21 3.64
N PRO A 17 4.60 -9.65 4.45
CA PRO A 17 4.97 -8.81 5.58
C PRO A 17 6.03 -9.46 6.48
N GLY A 18 6.93 -8.64 7.03
CA GLY A 18 8.13 -9.10 7.73
C GLY A 18 9.29 -9.50 6.80
N GLN A 19 9.15 -9.32 5.48
CA GLN A 19 10.10 -9.74 4.45
C GLN A 19 10.26 -11.27 4.30
N ALA A 20 9.30 -12.05 4.79
CA ALA A 20 9.27 -13.49 4.56
C ALA A 20 9.11 -13.80 3.07
N ALA A 21 9.74 -14.88 2.60
CA ALA A 21 9.55 -15.33 1.22
C ALA A 21 8.14 -15.92 1.03
N LEU A 22 7.62 -15.90 -0.20
CA LEU A 22 6.28 -16.44 -0.50
C LEU A 22 6.16 -17.97 -0.26
N ASP A 23 7.28 -18.68 -0.31
CA ASP A 23 7.38 -20.13 -0.07
C ASP A 23 7.70 -20.49 1.39
N ASP A 24 7.79 -19.50 2.28
CA ASP A 24 7.92 -19.72 3.72
C ASP A 24 6.58 -20.24 4.28
N THR A 25 6.54 -21.54 4.57
CA THR A 25 5.35 -22.22 5.09
C THR A 25 4.91 -21.69 6.44
N MET A 26 5.83 -21.31 7.32
CA MET A 26 5.48 -20.77 8.64
C MET A 26 4.82 -19.40 8.53
N ALA A 27 5.38 -18.51 7.71
CA ALA A 27 4.81 -17.19 7.46
C ALA A 27 3.45 -17.28 6.74
N SER A 28 3.36 -18.16 5.74
CA SER A 28 2.12 -18.38 4.98
C SER A 28 0.99 -18.94 5.86
N GLU A 29 1.29 -19.91 6.74
CA GLU A 29 0.31 -20.43 7.69
C GLU A 29 -0.13 -19.40 8.74
N LEU A 30 0.80 -18.60 9.26
CA LEU A 30 0.51 -17.54 10.22
C LEU A 30 -0.45 -16.52 9.61
N LEU A 31 -0.09 -15.97 8.45
CA LEU A 31 -0.86 -14.93 7.78
C LEU A 31 -2.17 -15.47 7.19
N GLY A 32 -2.16 -16.69 6.64
CA GLY A 32 -3.37 -17.33 6.15
C GLY A 32 -4.41 -17.58 7.25
N LYS A 33 -3.96 -17.91 8.47
CA LYS A 33 -4.84 -17.95 9.65
C LYS A 33 -5.30 -16.56 10.07
N LEU A 34 -4.39 -15.58 10.10
CA LEU A 34 -4.71 -14.20 10.50
C LEU A 34 -5.76 -13.57 9.59
N TRP A 35 -5.64 -13.76 8.28
CA TRP A 35 -6.50 -13.16 7.26
C TRP A 35 -7.58 -14.09 6.71
N SER A 36 -7.65 -15.33 7.21
CA SER A 36 -8.61 -16.35 6.78
C SER A 36 -8.62 -16.57 5.26
N CYS A 37 -7.44 -16.59 4.64
CA CYS A 37 -7.28 -16.73 3.20
C CYS A 37 -6.06 -17.60 2.82
N SER A 38 -6.02 -18.06 1.57
CA SER A 38 -4.84 -18.67 0.99
C SER A 38 -3.94 -17.61 0.38
N LEU A 39 -2.65 -17.64 0.69
CA LEU A 39 -1.68 -16.70 0.16
C LEU A 39 -1.03 -17.17 -1.14
N PRO A 40 -0.60 -16.24 -2.01
CA PRO A 40 0.16 -16.57 -3.20
C PRO A 40 1.53 -17.16 -2.83
N VAL A 41 1.94 -18.19 -3.56
CA VAL A 41 3.25 -18.88 -3.38
C VAL A 41 4.23 -18.58 -4.51
N HIS A 42 3.83 -17.75 -5.48
CA HIS A 42 4.65 -17.39 -6.63
C HIS A 42 4.78 -15.87 -6.77
N PRO A 43 5.96 -15.35 -7.13
CA PRO A 43 6.16 -13.91 -7.26
C PRO A 43 5.24 -13.28 -8.29
N GLY A 44 4.75 -12.08 -7.97
CA GLY A 44 4.06 -11.20 -8.91
C GLY A 44 5.02 -10.49 -9.87
N LYS A 45 4.47 -9.56 -10.66
CA LYS A 45 5.27 -8.69 -11.54
C LYS A 45 5.93 -7.58 -10.73
N SER A 46 7.21 -7.31 -10.97
CA SER A 46 7.88 -6.10 -10.45
C SER A 46 7.29 -4.81 -11.04
N TYR A 47 7.55 -3.66 -10.39
CA TYR A 47 7.15 -2.34 -10.88
C TYR A 47 7.47 -2.11 -12.36
N LYS A 48 8.72 -2.40 -12.74
CA LYS A 48 9.17 -2.30 -14.14
C LYS A 48 8.41 -3.27 -15.06
N GLN A 49 8.22 -4.52 -14.66
CA GLN A 49 7.49 -5.49 -15.49
C GLN A 49 6.01 -5.13 -15.65
N MET A 50 5.38 -4.56 -14.62
CA MET A 50 4.00 -4.07 -14.71
C MET A 50 3.89 -2.95 -15.73
N LEU A 51 4.75 -1.93 -15.64
CA LEU A 51 4.73 -0.77 -16.52
C LEU A 51 5.16 -1.10 -17.95
N ASP A 52 6.20 -1.93 -18.12
CA ASP A 52 6.60 -2.40 -19.45
C ASP A 52 5.52 -3.29 -20.08
N GLY A 53 4.70 -3.97 -19.27
CA GLY A 53 3.61 -4.83 -19.71
C GLY A 53 2.23 -4.15 -19.80
N ALA A 54 2.12 -2.85 -19.46
CA ALA A 54 0.86 -2.12 -19.47
C ALA A 54 0.25 -2.03 -20.87
N GLY A 55 -1.05 -2.33 -20.95
CA GLY A 55 -1.83 -2.49 -22.18
C GLY A 55 -1.65 -3.82 -22.90
N ASP A 56 -0.67 -4.63 -22.49
CA ASP A 56 -0.39 -5.95 -23.08
C ASP A 56 -0.69 -7.05 -22.07
N THR A 57 0.31 -7.44 -21.27
CA THR A 57 0.17 -8.48 -20.25
C THR A 57 -0.48 -7.98 -18.96
N VAL A 58 -0.59 -6.66 -18.78
CA VAL A 58 -1.30 -6.00 -17.68
C VAL A 58 -2.41 -5.17 -18.30
N LYS A 59 -3.66 -5.47 -17.92
CA LYS A 59 -4.86 -4.80 -18.44
C LYS A 59 -5.40 -3.73 -17.51
N ALA A 60 -5.23 -3.90 -16.20
CA ALA A 60 -5.60 -2.89 -15.23
C ALA A 60 -4.44 -2.63 -14.26
N LEU A 61 -4.35 -1.40 -13.76
CA LEU A 61 -3.34 -1.01 -12.77
C LEU A 61 -3.96 -0.12 -11.69
N TYR A 62 -3.60 -0.40 -10.44
CA TYR A 62 -3.87 0.46 -9.29
C TYR A 62 -2.55 1.10 -8.87
N VAL A 63 -2.43 2.41 -9.04
CA VAL A 63 -1.24 3.18 -8.64
C VAL A 63 -1.58 3.97 -7.38
N MET A 64 -0.76 3.82 -6.34
CA MET A 64 -0.94 4.52 -5.07
C MET A 64 0.34 5.29 -4.71
N GLY A 65 0.24 6.62 -4.63
CA GLY A 65 1.35 7.50 -4.22
C GLY A 65 2.60 7.40 -5.12
N ALA A 66 2.42 7.18 -6.42
CA ALA A 66 3.50 7.06 -7.40
C ALA A 66 3.12 7.73 -8.72
N ASN A 67 4.14 8.18 -9.47
CA ASN A 67 3.95 8.94 -10.70
C ASN A 67 4.78 8.40 -11.88
N PRO A 68 4.56 7.14 -12.30
CA PRO A 68 5.30 6.49 -13.39
C PRO A 68 5.32 7.27 -14.71
N ALA A 69 4.25 8.00 -15.04
CA ALA A 69 4.20 8.82 -16.25
C ALA A 69 5.29 9.90 -16.28
N SER A 70 5.64 10.47 -15.13
CA SER A 70 6.72 11.47 -15.01
C SER A 70 8.12 10.85 -15.02
N GLU A 71 8.24 9.57 -14.65
CA GLU A 71 9.53 8.89 -14.54
C GLU A 71 10.13 8.57 -15.91
N ARG A 72 9.29 8.12 -16.86
CA ARG A 72 9.72 7.73 -18.21
C ARG A 72 8.61 7.99 -19.23
N PRO A 73 8.90 8.68 -20.36
CA PRO A 73 7.92 8.88 -21.43
C PRO A 73 7.29 7.57 -21.94
N ALA A 74 8.10 6.51 -22.08
CA ALA A 74 7.62 5.22 -22.57
C ALA A 74 6.60 4.53 -21.62
N TRP A 75 6.59 4.87 -20.33
CA TRP A 75 5.58 4.36 -19.40
C TRP A 75 4.30 5.17 -19.49
N ALA A 76 4.37 6.50 -19.64
CA ALA A 76 3.20 7.34 -19.90
C ALA A 76 2.41 6.84 -21.12
N ASP A 77 3.08 6.57 -22.24
CA ASP A 77 2.44 6.06 -23.47
C ASP A 77 1.79 4.67 -23.31
N LYS A 78 2.25 3.88 -22.33
CA LYS A 78 1.72 2.54 -22.06
C LYS A 78 0.55 2.56 -21.08
N LEU A 79 0.52 3.52 -20.16
CA LEU A 79 -0.59 3.69 -19.23
C LEU A 79 -1.89 3.99 -19.98
N ASP A 80 -1.83 4.80 -21.03
CA ASP A 80 -2.98 5.10 -21.92
C ASP A 80 -3.52 3.88 -22.68
N LYS A 81 -2.81 2.75 -22.65
CA LYS A 81 -3.21 1.49 -23.30
C LYS A 81 -3.84 0.50 -22.32
N LEU A 82 -3.89 0.80 -21.03
CA LEU A 82 -4.60 -0.02 -20.05
C LEU A 82 -6.10 0.02 -20.35
N ASP A 83 -6.78 -1.09 -20.05
CA ASP A 83 -8.23 -1.16 -20.10
C ASP A 83 -8.85 -0.41 -18.89
N PHE A 84 -8.09 -0.28 -17.79
CA PHE A 84 -8.51 0.44 -16.59
C PHE A 84 -7.34 0.91 -15.70
N LEU A 85 -7.30 2.19 -15.34
CA LEU A 85 -6.29 2.79 -14.47
C LEU A 85 -6.95 3.51 -13.28
N VAL A 86 -6.62 3.05 -12.07
CA VAL A 86 -6.98 3.72 -10.81
C VAL A 86 -5.74 4.39 -10.24
N VAL A 87 -5.86 5.65 -9.85
CA VAL A 87 -4.79 6.41 -9.20
C VAL A 87 -5.26 6.96 -7.87
N GLN A 88 -4.63 6.51 -6.78
CA GLN A 88 -4.83 7.03 -5.44
C GLN A 88 -3.70 8.00 -5.10
N GLU A 89 -4.03 9.29 -5.01
CA GLU A 89 -3.02 10.35 -4.99
C GLU A 89 -3.50 11.61 -4.27
N LEU A 90 -2.55 12.38 -3.76
CA LEU A 90 -2.80 13.66 -3.09
C LEU A 90 -3.03 14.81 -4.09
N PHE A 91 -2.38 14.73 -5.25
CA PHE A 91 -2.41 15.76 -6.30
C PHE A 91 -2.78 15.16 -7.65
N LEU A 92 -3.26 16.00 -8.57
CA LEU A 92 -3.43 15.62 -9.97
C LEU A 92 -2.07 15.57 -10.67
N THR A 93 -1.35 14.46 -10.50
CA THR A 93 -0.07 14.17 -11.16
C THR A 93 -0.25 13.81 -12.64
N GLU A 94 0.84 13.71 -13.39
CA GLU A 94 0.83 13.25 -14.79
C GLU A 94 0.20 11.86 -14.92
N THR A 95 0.45 10.96 -13.97
CA THR A 95 -0.18 9.64 -13.93
C THR A 95 -1.66 9.74 -13.58
N ALA A 96 -2.04 10.57 -12.60
CA ALA A 96 -3.44 10.77 -12.23
C ALA A 96 -4.26 11.41 -13.37
N ALA A 97 -3.64 12.24 -14.21
CA ALA A 97 -4.27 12.85 -15.37
C ALA A 97 -4.64 11.84 -16.47
N GLN A 98 -3.99 10.67 -16.50
CA GLN A 98 -4.30 9.56 -17.41
C GLN A 98 -5.30 8.56 -16.83
N ALA A 99 -5.68 8.69 -15.55
CA ALA A 99 -6.49 7.69 -14.85
C ALA A 99 -7.96 7.73 -15.24
N ASP A 100 -8.60 6.55 -15.29
CA ASP A 100 -10.06 6.43 -15.39
C ASP A 100 -10.73 6.83 -14.08
N VAL A 101 -10.08 6.52 -12.95
CA VAL A 101 -10.57 6.85 -11.61
C VAL A 101 -9.43 7.42 -10.78
N VAL A 102 -9.67 8.61 -10.20
CA VAL A 102 -8.79 9.20 -9.19
C VAL A 102 -9.46 9.10 -7.82
N LEU A 103 -8.75 8.51 -6.86
CA LEU A 103 -9.16 8.37 -5.47
C LEU A 103 -8.35 9.36 -4.60
N PRO A 104 -8.94 10.46 -4.12
CA PRO A 104 -8.18 11.49 -3.41
C PRO A 104 -7.68 10.99 -2.04
N ALA A 105 -6.37 10.96 -1.86
CA ALA A 105 -5.73 10.64 -0.59
C ALA A 105 -5.42 11.92 0.22
N VAL A 106 -5.32 11.80 1.53
CA VAL A 106 -4.86 12.90 2.40
C VAL A 106 -3.35 12.88 2.61
N SER A 107 -2.78 14.05 2.90
CA SER A 107 -1.36 14.16 3.20
C SER A 107 -1.00 13.45 4.50
N TRP A 108 0.29 13.15 4.68
CA TRP A 108 0.81 12.58 5.93
C TRP A 108 0.50 13.45 7.17
N ALA A 109 0.30 14.76 7.01
CA ALA A 109 0.00 15.68 8.10
C ALA A 109 -1.46 15.60 8.57
N GLU A 110 -2.36 15.02 7.76
CA GLU A 110 -3.81 14.96 8.02
C GLU A 110 -4.25 13.57 8.53
N GLN A 111 -3.32 12.63 8.62
CA GLN A 111 -3.55 11.25 9.08
C GLN A 111 -2.56 10.84 10.17
N ASP A 112 -2.96 9.90 11.01
CA ASP A 112 -2.05 9.19 11.91
C ASP A 112 -1.40 8.01 11.19
N GLY A 113 -0.18 7.69 11.58
CA GLY A 113 0.52 6.51 11.07
C GLY A 113 1.90 6.34 11.67
N THR A 114 2.73 5.56 10.98
CA THR A 114 4.13 5.32 11.36
C THR A 114 5.02 5.31 10.13
N PHE A 115 6.28 5.68 10.30
CA PHE A 115 7.31 5.50 9.29
C PHE A 115 8.52 4.77 9.88
N THR A 116 9.07 3.84 9.10
CA THR A 116 10.32 3.15 9.38
C THR A 116 11.45 3.81 8.59
N ASN A 117 12.43 4.35 9.30
CA ASN A 117 13.58 5.03 8.70
C ASN A 117 14.66 4.01 8.23
N LEU A 118 15.78 4.51 7.70
CA LEU A 118 16.85 3.67 7.16
C LEU A 118 17.60 2.85 8.22
N GLU A 119 17.63 3.30 9.48
CA GLU A 119 18.17 2.54 10.61
C GLU A 119 17.15 1.54 11.20
N ARG A 120 16.03 1.30 10.50
CA ARG A 120 14.93 0.41 10.90
C ARG A 120 14.17 0.86 12.15
N ARG A 121 14.33 2.11 12.58
CA ARG A 121 13.54 2.69 13.67
C ARG A 121 12.16 3.06 13.16
N VAL A 122 11.14 2.52 13.82
CA VAL A 122 9.75 2.92 13.63
C VAL A 122 9.49 4.18 14.47
N GLN A 123 8.89 5.19 13.86
CA GLN A 123 8.51 6.45 14.49
C GLN A 123 7.05 6.73 14.21
N ARG A 124 6.35 7.32 15.18
CA ARG A 124 4.97 7.73 15.03
C ARG A 124 4.93 9.00 14.18
N ALA A 125 3.99 9.04 13.25
CA ALA A 125 3.61 10.23 12.51
C ALA A 125 2.21 10.62 12.97
N PRO A 126 2.11 11.43 14.04
CA PRO A 126 0.81 11.85 14.54
C PRO A 126 0.17 12.82 13.57
N LYS A 127 -1.16 12.77 13.49
CA LYS A 127 -1.93 13.77 12.77
C LYS A 127 -1.67 15.17 13.32
N ALA A 128 -1.29 16.09 12.43
CA ALA A 128 -0.94 17.48 12.77
C ALA A 128 -2.00 18.50 12.31
N LEU A 129 -2.75 18.18 11.26
CA LEU A 129 -3.81 19.00 10.68
C LEU A 129 -5.19 18.39 10.92
N GLY A 130 -6.24 19.21 10.87
CA GLY A 130 -7.62 18.73 10.97
C GLY A 130 -8.03 17.83 9.80
N ASN A 131 -9.26 17.31 9.84
CA ASN A 131 -9.82 16.60 8.67
C ASN A 131 -9.87 17.53 7.46
N PRO A 132 -9.57 17.04 6.24
CA PRO A 132 -9.75 17.83 5.04
C PRO A 132 -11.22 18.25 4.90
N GLN A 133 -11.47 19.40 4.29
CA GLN A 133 -12.83 19.82 3.93
C GLN A 133 -13.40 19.05 2.73
N SER A 134 -12.55 18.33 2.01
CA SER A 134 -12.92 17.48 0.88
C SER A 134 -13.35 16.07 1.32
N LYS A 135 -13.63 15.20 0.36
CA LYS A 135 -13.88 13.77 0.58
C LYS A 135 -12.58 12.93 0.58
N ALA A 136 -11.42 13.54 0.62
CA ALA A 136 -10.15 12.81 0.67
C ALA A 136 -10.05 12.01 1.97
N ALA A 137 -9.41 10.84 1.89
CA ALA A 137 -9.27 9.93 3.03
C ALA A 137 -7.83 9.40 3.17
N PRO A 138 -7.43 8.91 4.34
CA PRO A 138 -6.20 8.13 4.50
C PRO A 138 -6.13 6.95 3.53
N ASP A 139 -4.94 6.63 3.05
CA ASP A 139 -4.76 5.59 2.03
C ASP A 139 -5.34 4.24 2.45
N TRP A 140 -5.12 3.86 3.71
CA TRP A 140 -5.62 2.60 4.28
C TRP A 140 -7.15 2.55 4.33
N MET A 141 -7.82 3.69 4.54
CA MET A 141 -9.28 3.77 4.62
C MET A 141 -9.90 3.64 3.23
N ILE A 142 -9.25 4.18 2.20
CA ILE A 142 -9.66 3.98 0.81
C ILE A 142 -9.59 2.49 0.46
N LEU A 143 -8.51 1.82 0.85
CA LEU A 143 -8.36 0.37 0.64
C LEU A 143 -9.39 -0.45 1.43
N ASP A 144 -9.67 -0.10 2.69
CA ASP A 144 -10.69 -0.78 3.51
C ASP A 144 -12.12 -0.61 2.93
N HIS A 145 -12.43 0.57 2.40
CA HIS A 145 -13.70 0.80 1.68
C HIS A 145 -13.80 -0.02 0.39
N LEU A 146 -12.70 -0.12 -0.38
CA LEU A 146 -12.67 -0.96 -1.58
C LEU A 146 -12.80 -2.44 -1.22
N ALA A 147 -12.09 -2.90 -0.19
CA ALA A 147 -12.21 -4.26 0.32
C ALA A 147 -13.67 -4.57 0.71
N SER A 148 -14.31 -3.64 1.43
CA SER A 148 -15.72 -3.77 1.84
C SER A 148 -16.67 -3.88 0.64
N PHE A 149 -16.38 -3.15 -0.45
CA PHE A 149 -17.14 -3.26 -1.71
C PHE A 149 -16.99 -4.63 -2.38
N PHE A 150 -15.85 -5.30 -2.18
CA PHE A 150 -15.60 -6.68 -2.63
C PHE A 150 -15.92 -7.73 -1.55
N ASP A 151 -16.80 -7.41 -0.61
CA ASP A 151 -17.24 -8.30 0.48
C ASP A 151 -16.11 -8.74 1.44
N ALA A 152 -14.95 -8.07 1.43
CA ALA A 152 -13.87 -8.27 2.38
C ALA A 152 -13.97 -7.24 3.52
N GLN A 153 -14.28 -7.72 4.71
CA GLN A 153 -14.49 -6.86 5.89
C GLN A 153 -13.21 -6.82 6.75
N TRP A 154 -12.26 -5.92 6.44
CA TRP A 154 -11.04 -5.79 7.25
C TRP A 154 -11.29 -5.02 8.55
N GLY A 155 -12.12 -3.97 8.50
CA GLY A 155 -12.77 -3.40 9.68
C GLY A 155 -11.84 -2.61 10.60
N HIS A 156 -10.79 -1.99 10.04
CA HIS A 156 -9.85 -1.18 10.83
C HIS A 156 -10.45 0.17 11.19
N ALA A 157 -10.60 0.45 12.49
CA ALA A 157 -11.19 1.71 12.95
C ALA A 157 -10.24 2.92 12.82
N ASN A 158 -8.92 2.70 12.86
CA ASN A 158 -7.90 3.74 12.82
C ASN A 158 -6.50 3.13 12.52
N ALA A 159 -5.50 4.01 12.33
CA ALA A 159 -4.13 3.60 12.07
C ALA A 159 -3.52 2.73 13.19
N GLN A 160 -3.87 2.96 14.46
CA GLN A 160 -3.40 2.12 15.57
C GLN A 160 -3.91 0.68 15.45
N ALA A 161 -5.15 0.48 14.99
CA ALA A 161 -5.70 -0.85 14.74
C ALA A 161 -4.94 -1.57 13.62
N VAL A 162 -4.62 -0.86 12.53
CA VAL A 162 -3.77 -1.39 11.45
C VAL A 162 -2.39 -1.76 12.00
N THR A 163 -1.78 -0.88 12.79
CA THR A 163 -0.48 -1.14 13.43
C THR A 163 -0.51 -2.33 14.37
N ALA A 164 -1.59 -2.51 15.14
CA ALA A 164 -1.76 -3.66 16.02
C ALA A 164 -1.94 -4.98 15.26
N GLU A 165 -2.40 -4.95 14.00
CA GLU A 165 -2.38 -6.11 13.13
C GLU A 165 -0.99 -6.36 12.55
N ILE A 166 -0.27 -5.29 12.16
CA ILE A 166 1.11 -5.38 11.69
C ILE A 166 2.00 -6.11 12.71
N THR A 167 1.84 -5.85 14.02
CA THR A 167 2.63 -6.55 15.05
C THR A 167 2.36 -8.06 15.12
N LYS A 168 1.19 -8.51 14.67
CA LYS A 168 0.84 -9.94 14.55
C LYS A 168 1.34 -10.53 13.24
N ALA A 169 1.34 -9.73 12.18
CA ALA A 169 1.65 -10.15 10.82
C ALA A 169 3.17 -10.19 10.53
N ALA A 170 3.93 -9.25 11.11
CA ALA A 170 5.35 -9.07 10.82
C ALA A 170 6.20 -9.26 12.08
N PRO A 171 6.99 -10.35 12.19
CA PRO A 171 7.78 -10.66 13.39
C PRO A 171 8.70 -9.52 13.86
N ASN A 172 9.29 -8.76 12.91
CA ASN A 172 10.17 -7.63 13.21
C ASN A 172 9.47 -6.44 13.90
N TYR A 173 8.13 -6.48 13.99
CA TYR A 173 7.29 -5.44 14.59
C TYR A 173 6.56 -5.96 15.85
N ALA A 174 6.78 -7.22 16.26
CA ALA A 174 5.96 -7.91 17.27
C ALA A 174 5.96 -7.22 18.65
N GLU A 175 7.08 -6.62 19.06
CA GLU A 175 7.21 -5.95 20.36
C GLU A 175 6.83 -4.46 20.31
N MET A 176 6.38 -3.96 19.16
CA MET A 176 6.05 -2.56 19.00
C MET A 176 4.75 -2.21 19.74
N LEU A 177 4.82 -1.19 20.58
CA LEU A 177 3.66 -0.61 21.26
C LEU A 177 3.42 0.79 20.71
N TRP A 178 2.20 1.04 20.22
CA TRP A 178 1.83 2.32 19.60
C TRP A 178 2.16 3.53 20.48
N ASP A 179 1.86 3.46 21.78
CA ASP A 179 2.09 4.57 22.72
C ASP A 179 3.57 4.73 23.11
N ALA A 180 4.42 3.75 22.82
CA ALA A 180 5.87 3.82 23.06
C ALA A 180 6.64 4.36 21.84
N LEU A 181 5.98 4.57 20.70
CA LEU A 181 6.59 5.18 19.53
C LEU A 181 6.76 6.68 19.74
N GLY A 182 8.00 7.14 19.57
CA GLY A 182 8.36 8.57 19.55
C GLY A 182 7.94 9.27 18.27
#